data_AF-A0AA91RFS7-F1
#
_entry.id   AF-A0AA91RFS7-F1
#
_cell.length_a   1.000
_cell.length_b   1.000
_cell.length_c   1.000
_cell.angle_alpha   90.00
_cell.angle_beta   90.00
_cell.angle_gamma   90.00
#
_symmetry.space_group_name_H-M   'P 1'
#
loop_
_entity.id
_entity.type
_entity.pdbx_description
1 polymer ?
#
loop_
_entity_poly.entity_id
_entity_poly.type
_entity_poly.pdbx_seq_one_letter_code
_entity_poly.pdbx_strand_id
1 'polypeptide(L)'
;MGLWLAVAPHKPGELWFGSAQHPASTSALLRSVGGRDIGLGLGLAADPQPGSAWLRAGILADIVDAVAAVLSRDRVPTRNLLTGLVGAALYAVLGAMVAVRGLTSSR
;
A
#
# COMPACT_ATOMS: atom_id res chain seq x y z
N MET A 1 -3.19 0.96 -6.66
CA MET A 1 -3.06 -0.46 -6.29
C MET A 1 -4.31 -1.00 -5.60
N GLY A 2 -4.93 -0.24 -4.68
CA GLY A 2 -6.13 -0.65 -3.94
C GLY A 2 -7.26 -1.31 -4.75
N LEU A 3 -7.73 -0.67 -5.83
CA LEU A 3 -8.80 -1.23 -6.66
C LEU A 3 -8.44 -2.58 -7.30
N TRP A 4 -7.20 -2.74 -7.73
CA TRP A 4 -6.75 -3.99 -8.36
C TRP A 4 -6.67 -5.13 -7.33
N LEU A 5 -6.16 -4.84 -6.14
CA LEU A 5 -6.14 -5.75 -5.00
C LEU A 5 -7.55 -6.16 -4.55
N ALA A 6 -8.51 -5.23 -4.56
CA ALA A 6 -9.90 -5.48 -4.17
C ALA A 6 -10.67 -6.36 -5.17
N VAL A 7 -10.50 -6.10 -6.47
CA VAL A 7 -11.33 -6.73 -7.51
C VAL A 7 -10.70 -8.01 -8.04
N ALA A 8 -9.38 -8.03 -8.25
CA ALA A 8 -8.67 -9.15 -8.86
C ALA A 8 -7.41 -9.49 -8.07
N PRO A 9 -7.52 -10.05 -6.84
CA PRO A 9 -6.41 -10.22 -5.91
C PRO A 9 -5.36 -11.25 -6.35
N HIS A 10 -5.68 -12.17 -7.27
CA HIS A 10 -4.76 -13.26 -7.63
C HIS A 10 -3.52 -12.73 -8.35
N LYS A 11 -3.67 -11.94 -9.42
CA LYS A 11 -2.53 -11.38 -10.18
C LYS A 11 -1.57 -10.50 -9.35
N PRO A 12 -2.05 -9.53 -8.54
CA PRO A 12 -1.16 -8.77 -7.66
C PRO A 12 -0.60 -9.63 -6.53
N GLY A 13 -1.34 -10.65 -6.06
CA GLY A 13 -0.85 -11.63 -5.11
C GLY A 13 0.31 -12.47 -5.66
N GLU A 14 0.23 -12.92 -6.92
CA GLU A 14 1.32 -13.64 -7.59
C GLU A 14 2.55 -12.75 -7.75
N LEU A 15 2.34 -11.47 -8.12
CA LEU A 15 3.41 -10.50 -8.26
C LEU A 15 4.15 -10.28 -6.93
N TRP A 16 3.40 -10.21 -5.82
CA TRP A 16 3.93 -9.85 -4.51
C TRP A 16 4.47 -11.07 -3.72
N PHE A 17 3.79 -12.20 -3.77
CA PHE A 17 4.09 -13.37 -2.94
C PHE A 17 4.56 -14.61 -3.72
N GLY A 18 4.50 -14.57 -5.06
CA GLY A 18 4.81 -15.71 -5.92
C GLY A 18 3.59 -16.60 -6.20
N SER A 19 3.72 -17.51 -7.18
CA SER A 19 2.64 -18.34 -7.72
C SER A 19 2.26 -19.58 -6.89
N ALA A 20 2.77 -19.71 -5.67
CA ALA A 20 2.42 -20.83 -4.80
C ALA A 20 0.98 -20.65 -4.30
N GLN A 21 0.12 -21.63 -4.63
CA GLN A 21 -1.29 -21.79 -4.24
C GLN A 21 -1.82 -20.67 -3.32
N HIS A 22 -2.51 -19.67 -3.89
CA HIS A 22 -3.14 -18.62 -3.09
C HIS A 22 -4.33 -19.19 -2.32
N PRO A 23 -4.21 -19.44 -1.00
CA PRO A 23 -5.32 -19.94 -0.23
C PRO A 23 -6.39 -18.84 -0.16
N ALA A 24 -7.64 -19.22 0.12
CA ALA A 24 -8.74 -18.27 0.27
C ALA A 24 -8.42 -17.14 1.27
N SER A 25 -7.60 -17.42 2.30
CA SER A 25 -7.10 -16.45 3.27
C SER A 25 -6.26 -15.34 2.64
N THR A 26 -5.33 -15.66 1.74
CA THR A 26 -4.53 -14.65 1.02
C THR A 26 -5.41 -13.78 0.14
N SER A 27 -6.40 -14.38 -0.53
CA SER A 27 -7.35 -13.62 -1.35
C SER A 27 -8.23 -12.69 -0.51
N ALA A 28 -8.68 -13.13 0.66
CA ALA A 28 -9.44 -12.30 1.58
C ALA A 28 -8.58 -11.13 2.12
N LEU A 29 -7.32 -11.39 2.48
CA LEU A 29 -6.37 -10.38 2.93
C LEU A 29 -6.08 -9.35 1.84
N LEU A 30 -5.82 -9.77 0.60
CA LEU A 30 -5.55 -8.83 -0.49
C LEU A 30 -6.78 -7.96 -0.80
N ARG A 31 -7.98 -8.52 -0.69
CA ARG A 31 -9.21 -7.73 -0.83
C ARG A 31 -9.41 -6.73 0.29
N SER A 32 -9.08 -7.09 1.53
CA SER A 32 -9.19 -6.16 2.66
C SER A 32 -8.17 -5.02 2.55
N VAL A 33 -6.93 -5.32 2.15
CA VAL A 33 -5.91 -4.31 1.81
C VAL A 33 -6.40 -3.40 0.69
N GLY A 34 -6.94 -3.99 -0.39
CA GLY A 34 -7.48 -3.21 -1.50
C GLY A 34 -8.64 -2.29 -1.10
N GLY A 35 -9.55 -2.78 -0.27
CA GLY A 35 -10.66 -1.99 0.28
C GLY A 35 -10.18 -0.87 1.20
N ARG A 36 -9.19 -1.13 2.06
CA ARG A 36 -8.54 -0.12 2.92
C ARG A 36 -7.97 1.02 2.08
N ASP A 37 -7.21 0.70 1.04
CA ASP A 37 -6.57 1.69 0.18
C ASP A 37 -7.61 2.53 -0.60
N ILE A 38 -8.71 1.92 -1.04
CA ILE A 38 -9.84 2.66 -1.63
C ILE A 38 -10.42 3.64 -0.61
N GLY A 39 -10.69 3.18 0.62
CA GLY A 39 -11.24 4.03 1.69
C GLY A 39 -10.33 5.20 2.04
N LEU A 40 -9.02 4.96 2.19
CA LEU A 40 -8.02 6.00 2.43
C LEU A 40 -7.96 7.00 1.28
N GLY A 41 -7.99 6.52 0.03
CA GLY A 41 -8.02 7.37 -1.16
C GLY A 41 -9.28 8.22 -1.29
N LEU A 42 -10.46 7.66 -0.99
CA LEU A 42 -11.72 8.40 -0.98
C LEU A 42 -11.75 9.46 0.13
N GLY A 43 -11.24 9.13 1.32
CA GLY A 43 -11.10 10.08 2.41
C GLY A 43 -10.18 11.24 2.04
N LEU A 44 -9.04 10.94 1.40
CA LEU A 44 -8.12 11.97 0.89
C LEU A 44 -8.75 12.79 -0.25
N ALA A 45 -9.57 12.20 -1.11
CA ALA A 45 -10.27 12.95 -2.15
C ALA A 45 -11.34 13.90 -1.56
N ALA A 46 -11.97 13.52 -0.45
CA ALA A 46 -12.93 14.35 0.27
C ALA A 46 -12.24 15.48 1.07
N ASP A 47 -11.02 15.27 1.53
CA ASP A 47 -10.17 16.27 2.20
C ASP A 47 -8.75 16.29 1.60
N PRO A 48 -8.57 16.95 0.43
CA PRO A 48 -7.33 16.92 -0.34
C PRO A 48 -6.23 17.82 0.24
N GLN A 49 -6.35 18.20 1.50
CA GLN A 49 -5.33 19.00 2.17
C GLN A 49 -4.06 18.17 2.39
N PRO A 50 -2.88 18.71 2.10
CA PRO A 50 -1.60 18.05 2.41
C PRO A 50 -1.42 17.66 3.88
N GLY A 51 -2.16 18.30 4.79
CA GLY A 51 -2.15 18.00 6.22
C GLY A 51 -3.19 16.96 6.65
N SER A 52 -4.02 16.43 5.74
CA SER A 52 -5.18 15.62 6.10
C SER A 52 -4.79 14.35 6.84
N ALA A 53 -5.66 13.94 7.77
CA ALA A 53 -5.49 12.68 8.50
C ALA A 53 -5.49 11.47 7.55
N TRP A 54 -6.23 11.55 6.44
CA TRP A 54 -6.29 10.52 5.41
C TRP A 54 -4.97 10.32 4.69
N LEU A 55 -4.27 11.41 4.31
CA LEU A 55 -2.94 11.31 3.72
C LEU A 55 -1.94 10.67 4.69
N ARG A 56 -1.95 11.10 5.96
CA ARG A 56 -1.06 10.56 7.00
C ARG A 56 -1.33 9.07 7.26
N ALA A 57 -2.61 8.68 7.31
CA ALA A 57 -3.01 7.29 7.47
C ALA A 57 -2.60 6.43 6.27
N GLY A 58 -2.70 6.96 5.04
CA GLY A 58 -2.17 6.33 3.82
C GLY A 58 -0.67 6.06 3.89
N ILE A 59 0.12 7.10 4.22
CA ILE A 59 1.57 6.98 4.38
C ILE A 59 1.93 5.93 5.43
N LEU A 60 1.23 5.95 6.59
CA LEU A 60 1.46 4.97 7.64
C LEU A 60 1.15 3.55 7.18
N ALA A 61 0.05 3.34 6.45
CA ALA A 61 -0.31 2.04 5.89
C ALA A 61 0.78 1.52 4.93
N ASP A 62 1.28 2.37 4.02
CA ASP A 62 2.36 2.00 3.10
C ASP A 62 3.65 1.61 3.84
N ILE A 63 4.00 2.33 4.90
CA ILE A 63 5.17 2.00 5.75
C ILE A 63 4.98 0.63 6.41
N VAL A 64 3.80 0.37 6.98
CA VAL A 64 3.47 -0.91 7.62
C VAL A 64 3.57 -2.05 6.61
N ASP A 65 3.04 -1.87 5.41
CA ASP A 65 3.10 -2.88 4.34
C ASP A 65 4.55 -3.13 3.89
N ALA A 66 5.37 -2.09 3.79
CA ALA A 66 6.80 -2.22 3.49
C ALA A 66 7.54 -3.00 4.58
N VAL A 67 7.29 -2.69 5.86
CA VAL A 67 7.89 -3.40 7.00
C VAL A 67 7.44 -4.87 7.01
N ALA A 68 6.15 -5.14 6.80
CA ALA A 68 5.64 -6.51 6.71
C ALA A 68 6.28 -7.30 5.57
N ALA A 69 6.53 -6.66 4.42
CA ALA A 69 7.27 -7.26 3.32
C ALA A 69 8.71 -7.60 3.74
N VAL A 70 9.46 -6.66 4.35
CA VAL A 70 10.83 -6.92 4.86
C VAL A 70 10.85 -8.09 5.85
N LEU A 71 9.92 -8.13 6.80
CA LEU A 71 9.85 -9.20 7.81
C LEU A 71 9.51 -10.56 7.18
N SER A 72 8.92 -10.57 5.99
CA SER A 72 8.54 -11.78 5.26
C SER A 72 9.58 -12.21 4.22
N ARG A 73 10.73 -11.52 4.13
CA ARG A 73 11.74 -11.72 3.08
C ARG A 73 12.27 -13.15 2.95
N ASP A 74 12.33 -13.89 4.06
CA ASP A 74 12.87 -15.25 4.06
C ASP A 74 11.84 -16.29 3.58
N ARG A 75 10.58 -15.87 3.36
CA ARG A 75 9.46 -16.73 2.96
C ARG A 75 8.93 -16.43 1.56
N VAL A 76 9.43 -15.39 0.90
CA VAL A 76 8.96 -14.90 -0.40
C VAL A 76 10.15 -14.81 -1.36
N PRO A 77 10.03 -15.25 -2.63
CA PRO A 77 11.12 -15.10 -3.58
C PRO A 77 11.56 -13.63 -3.73
N THR A 78 12.86 -13.38 -3.74
CA THR A 78 13.43 -12.02 -3.72
C THR A 78 12.90 -11.11 -4.82
N ARG A 79 12.63 -11.66 -6.02
CA ARG A 79 12.06 -10.89 -7.14
C ARG A 79 10.66 -10.35 -6.83
N ASN A 80 9.82 -11.17 -6.19
CA ASN A 80 8.44 -10.83 -5.83
C ASN A 80 8.40 -9.87 -4.63
N LEU A 81 9.32 -10.07 -3.69
CA LEU A 81 9.57 -9.16 -2.58
C LEU A 81 9.86 -7.74 -3.08
N LEU A 82 10.80 -7.62 -4.02
CA LEU A 82 11.23 -6.33 -4.58
C LEU A 82 10.06 -5.58 -5.24
N THR A 83 9.20 -6.27 -5.98
CA THR A 83 8.01 -5.64 -6.59
C THR A 83 7.05 -5.06 -5.55
N GLY A 84 6.80 -5.79 -4.47
CA GLY A 84 5.96 -5.30 -3.37
C GLY A 84 6.58 -4.12 -2.62
N LEU A 85 7.88 -4.24 -2.33
CA LEU A 85 8.64 -3.26 -1.56
C LEU A 85 8.79 -1.93 -2.33
N VAL A 86 9.08 -2.00 -3.63
CA VAL A 86 9.19 -0.81 -4.50
C VAL A 86 7.85 -0.09 -4.58
N GLY A 87 6.74 -0.83 -4.69
CA GLY A 87 5.40 -0.25 -4.66
C GLY A 87 5.15 0.53 -3.37
N ALA A 88 5.24 -0.14 -2.22
CA ALA A 88 4.98 0.47 -0.92
C ALA A 88 5.92 1.65 -0.61
N ALA A 89 7.21 1.50 -0.87
CA ALA A 89 8.19 2.56 -0.63
C ALA A 89 7.94 3.79 -1.51
N LEU A 90 7.57 3.61 -2.78
CA LEU A 90 7.31 4.73 -3.68
C LEU A 90 6.10 5.55 -3.21
N TYR A 91 5.00 4.91 -2.81
CA TYR A 91 3.82 5.61 -2.31
C TYR A 91 4.09 6.32 -0.98
N ALA A 92 4.81 5.68 -0.06
CA ALA A 92 5.21 6.31 1.20
C ALA A 92 6.06 7.57 0.97
N VAL A 93 7.05 7.51 0.06
CA VAL A 93 7.90 8.66 -0.27
C VAL A 93 7.11 9.79 -0.92
N LEU A 94 6.26 9.47 -1.91
CA LEU A 94 5.44 10.48 -2.60
C LEU A 94 4.46 11.14 -1.64
N GLY A 95 3.78 10.37 -0.78
CA GLY A 95 2.88 10.90 0.24
C GLY A 95 3.60 11.80 1.23
N ALA A 96 4.77 11.38 1.72
CA ALA A 96 5.59 12.18 2.61
C ALA A 96 6.03 13.51 1.95
N MET A 97 6.43 13.49 0.68
CA MET A 97 6.78 14.71 -0.06
C MET A 97 5.60 15.69 -0.16
N VAL A 98 4.39 15.19 -0.44
CA VAL A 98 3.18 16.02 -0.48
C VAL A 98 2.88 16.62 0.89
N ALA A 99 2.95 15.81 1.95
CA ALA A 99 2.72 16.27 3.32
C ALA A 99 3.73 17.35 3.75
N VAL A 100 5.02 17.15 3.44
CA VAL A 100 6.09 18.12 3.75
C VAL A 100 5.87 19.44 3.00
N ARG A 101 5.51 19.39 1.71
CA ARG A 101 5.20 20.61 0.93
C ARG A 101 4.02 21.38 1.51
N GLY A 102 3.01 20.67 1.98
CA GLY A 102 1.88 21.24 2.72
C GLY A 102 2.29 22.06 3.93
N LEU A 103 3.16 21.49 4.76
CA LEU A 103 3.66 22.14 5.98
C LEU A 103 4.47 23.41 5.68
N THR A 104 5.16 23.46 4.53
CA THR A 104 5.91 24.65 4.09
C THR A 104 5.05 25.74 3.49
N SER A 105 3.90 25.41 2.88
CA SER A 105 2.98 26.40 2.27
C SER A 105 2.00 27.04 3.28
N SER A 106 1.89 26.51 4.49
CA SER A 106 1.04 27.04 5.57
C SER A 106 1.76 28.00 6.54
N ARG A 107 3.01 28.38 6.24
CA ARG A 107 3.79 29.40 6.97
C ARG A 107 3.85 30.68 6.16
#